data_AF-A0A2E9XLP0-F1
#
_entry.id   AF-A0A2E9XLP0-F1
#
_cell.length_a   1.000
_cell.length_b   1.000
_cell.length_c   1.000
_cell.angle_alpha   90.00
_cell.angle_beta   90.00
_cell.angle_gamma   90.00
#
_symmetry.space_group_name_H-M   'P 1'
#
loop_
_entity.id
_entity.type
_entity.pdbx_description
1 polymer ?
#
loop_
_entity_poly.entity_id
_entity_poly.type
_entity_poly.pdbx_seq_one_letter_code
_entity_poly.pdbx_strand_id
1 'polypeptide(L)'
;MNLQKLSRLDLNLLVALQALLEERSVTRAAKRLFITQPAMSRVLQRLRQQLDDPLFTRSGNELVATPKAQDLQLRLPAMLDGILAMISVGVFDPASHVGEITIAVPEFFAISLVSRLIESLSVVAPGVVLSVSSDTDSVERELAEGILDFAIDIDKPLGMDIEATHLVNYSPSIWMREGHPLAEQHSISLDEILEYPFVQYYLLIAKRVSARTDARFDKTLRKLGRKRTKALVTKQFMTAMETISRSNCLMVAARYGHTIEENTYPIVRKGFPDDLPHEQTITLVLLQHKRTFESPIHCWLVSQITGVIMNKEAQKVG
;
A
#
# COMPACT_ATOMS: atom_id res chain seq x y z
N MET A 1 -25.06 -15.43 15.58
CA MET A 1 -25.34 -16.13 14.30
C MET A 1 -25.17 -17.63 14.54
N ASN A 2 -26.20 -18.46 14.30
CA ASN A 2 -26.11 -19.90 14.58
C ASN A 2 -25.63 -20.65 13.32
N LEU A 3 -24.30 -20.79 13.18
CA LEU A 3 -23.65 -21.46 12.05
C LEU A 3 -24.14 -22.91 11.85
N GLN A 4 -24.54 -23.60 12.92
CA GLN A 4 -25.04 -24.98 12.85
C GLN A 4 -26.43 -25.08 12.22
N LYS A 5 -27.27 -24.04 12.32
CA LYS A 5 -28.56 -23.99 11.62
C LYS A 5 -28.37 -23.66 10.14
N LEU A 6 -27.43 -22.78 9.82
CA LEU A 6 -27.14 -22.39 8.45
C LEU A 6 -26.45 -23.51 7.65
N SER A 7 -25.55 -24.29 8.27
CA SER A 7 -24.88 -25.41 7.61
C SER A 7 -25.80 -26.57 7.21
N ARG A 8 -27.00 -26.64 7.80
CA ARG A 8 -28.04 -27.61 7.45
C ARG A 8 -28.93 -27.15 6.28
N LEU A 9 -28.83 -25.87 5.90
CA LEU A 9 -29.56 -25.30 4.78
C LEU A 9 -28.70 -25.46 3.52
N ASP A 10 -29.27 -26.07 2.48
CA ASP A 10 -28.60 -26.16 1.18
C ASP A 10 -28.90 -24.86 0.43
N LEU A 11 -27.90 -23.97 0.35
CA LEU A 11 -28.06 -22.64 -0.24
C LEU A 11 -28.46 -22.70 -1.73
N ASN A 12 -28.17 -23.79 -2.43
CA ASN A 12 -28.63 -23.98 -3.81
C ASN A 12 -30.16 -24.11 -3.89
N LEU A 13 -30.82 -24.58 -2.82
CA LEU A 13 -32.27 -24.66 -2.76
C LEU A 13 -32.91 -23.26 -2.74
N LEU A 14 -32.21 -22.24 -2.22
CA LEU A 14 -32.71 -20.87 -2.20
C LEU A 14 -32.75 -20.27 -3.61
N VAL A 15 -31.79 -20.60 -4.47
CA VAL A 15 -31.82 -20.22 -5.90
C VAL A 15 -33.04 -20.84 -6.60
N ALA A 16 -33.34 -22.11 -6.31
CA ALA A 16 -34.52 -22.77 -6.84
C ALA A 16 -35.83 -22.23 -6.27
N LEU A 17 -35.86 -21.85 -5.00
CA LEU A 17 -37.02 -21.19 -4.39
C LEU A 17 -37.33 -19.86 -5.07
N GLN A 18 -36.31 -19.04 -5.35
CA GLN A 18 -36.48 -17.78 -6.08
C GLN A 18 -37.12 -18.02 -7.46
N ALA A 19 -36.60 -18.98 -8.23
CA ALA A 19 -37.18 -19.33 -9.53
C ALA A 19 -38.63 -19.84 -9.40
N LEU A 20 -38.95 -20.63 -8.39
CA LEU A 20 -40.32 -21.13 -8.16
C LEU A 20 -41.30 -20.00 -7.77
N LEU A 21 -40.85 -19.03 -6.98
CA LEU A 21 -41.64 -17.87 -6.56
C LEU A 21 -41.98 -16.93 -7.72
N GLU A 22 -41.02 -16.70 -8.62
CA GLU A 22 -41.21 -15.87 -9.81
C GLU A 22 -42.06 -16.59 -10.87
N GLU A 23 -41.71 -17.84 -11.18
CA GLU A 23 -42.35 -18.56 -12.29
C GLU A 23 -43.73 -19.11 -11.92
N ARG A 24 -44.02 -19.30 -10.62
CA ARG A 24 -45.25 -19.95 -10.10
C ARG A 24 -45.59 -21.26 -10.84
N SER A 25 -44.56 -21.99 -11.26
CA SER A 25 -44.68 -23.24 -12.01
C SER A 25 -43.40 -24.05 -11.89
N VAL A 26 -43.54 -25.31 -11.48
CA VAL A 26 -42.42 -26.25 -11.36
C VAL A 26 -41.75 -26.47 -12.72
N THR A 27 -42.53 -26.58 -13.80
CA THR A 27 -42.00 -26.82 -15.15
C THR A 27 -41.22 -25.62 -15.68
N ARG A 28 -41.72 -24.39 -15.51
CA ARG A 28 -41.02 -23.18 -15.96
C ARG A 28 -39.77 -22.91 -15.13
N ALA A 29 -39.86 -23.06 -13.81
CA ALA A 29 -38.69 -22.94 -12.92
C ALA A 29 -37.60 -23.97 -13.26
N ALA A 30 -37.98 -25.22 -13.57
CA ALA A 30 -37.05 -26.25 -14.02
C ALA A 30 -36.33 -25.84 -15.31
N LYS A 31 -37.09 -25.34 -16.30
CA LYS A 31 -36.52 -24.85 -17.57
C LYS A 31 -35.55 -23.69 -17.36
N ARG A 32 -35.91 -22.72 -16.52
CA ARG A 32 -35.07 -21.55 -16.22
C ARG A 32 -33.75 -21.90 -15.56
N LEU A 33 -33.75 -22.90 -14.68
CA LEU A 33 -32.54 -23.37 -14.00
C LEU A 33 -31.86 -24.53 -14.73
N PHE A 34 -32.25 -24.81 -15.98
CA PHE A 34 -31.66 -25.87 -16.82
C PHE A 34 -31.65 -27.26 -16.18
N ILE A 35 -32.69 -27.60 -15.41
CA ILE A 35 -32.89 -28.93 -14.81
C ILE A 35 -34.19 -29.59 -15.25
N THR A 36 -34.33 -30.89 -15.01
CA THR A 36 -35.57 -31.62 -15.33
C THR A 36 -36.68 -31.30 -14.34
N GLN A 37 -37.94 -31.38 -14.77
CA GLN A 37 -39.10 -31.14 -13.91
C GLN A 37 -39.21 -32.14 -12.72
N PRO A 38 -38.85 -33.43 -12.85
CA PRO A 38 -38.71 -34.32 -11.70
C PRO A 38 -37.63 -33.87 -10.70
N ALA A 39 -36.49 -33.34 -11.18
CA ALA A 39 -35.44 -32.79 -10.32
C ALA A 39 -35.93 -31.56 -9.55
N MET A 40 -36.62 -30.62 -10.24
CA MET A 40 -37.22 -29.45 -9.59
C MET A 40 -38.29 -29.84 -8.55
N SER A 41 -39.07 -30.89 -8.82
CA SER A 41 -40.06 -31.41 -7.86
C SER A 41 -39.39 -31.95 -6.58
N ARG A 42 -38.27 -32.67 -6.71
CA ARG A 42 -37.46 -33.13 -5.56
C ARG A 42 -36.83 -31.96 -4.79
N VAL A 43 -36.38 -30.92 -5.50
CA VAL A 43 -35.87 -29.68 -4.89
C VAL A 43 -36.96 -28.99 -4.07
N LEU A 44 -38.17 -28.84 -4.62
CA LEU A 44 -39.31 -28.28 -3.89
C LEU A 44 -39.67 -29.13 -2.66
N GLN A 45 -39.62 -30.46 -2.75
CA GLN A 45 -39.86 -31.33 -1.59
C GLN A 45 -38.83 -31.11 -0.48
N ARG A 46 -37.54 -30.97 -0.83
CA ARG A 46 -36.48 -30.67 0.15
C ARG A 46 -36.66 -29.28 0.76
N LEU A 47 -37.02 -28.28 -0.03
CA LEU A 47 -37.36 -26.94 0.45
C LEU A 47 -38.48 -26.98 1.48
N ARG A 48 -39.53 -27.76 1.23
CA ARG A 48 -40.65 -27.94 2.16
C ARG A 48 -40.21 -28.55 3.49
N GLN A 49 -39.35 -29.55 3.45
CA GLN A 49 -38.82 -30.21 4.64
C GLN A 49 -37.87 -29.29 5.44
N GLN A 50 -36.99 -28.56 4.76
CA GLN A 50 -36.03 -27.68 5.42
C GLN A 50 -36.68 -26.44 6.03
N LEU A 51 -37.67 -25.87 5.34
CA LEU A 51 -38.37 -24.69 5.81
C LEU A 51 -39.56 -25.04 6.70
N ASP A 52 -39.95 -26.31 6.80
CA ASP A 52 -41.16 -26.74 7.51
C ASP A 52 -42.38 -25.92 7.06
N ASP A 53 -42.62 -25.89 5.75
CA ASP A 53 -43.72 -25.17 5.11
C ASP A 53 -44.06 -25.79 3.75
N PRO A 54 -45.33 -25.89 3.33
CA PRO A 54 -45.67 -26.41 2.01
C PRO A 54 -45.23 -25.48 0.86
N LEU A 55 -44.91 -24.21 1.14
CA LEU A 55 -44.45 -23.12 0.27
C LEU A 55 -45.40 -22.70 -0.84
N PHE A 56 -46.07 -23.66 -1.44
CA PHE A 56 -47.04 -23.47 -2.49
C PHE A 56 -48.21 -24.45 -2.32
N THR A 57 -49.42 -23.93 -2.45
CA THR A 57 -50.67 -24.68 -2.57
C THR A 57 -51.12 -24.72 -4.03
N ARG A 58 -52.09 -25.57 -4.35
CA ARG A 58 -52.69 -25.64 -5.69
C ARG A 58 -54.03 -24.93 -5.69
N SER A 59 -54.21 -24.03 -6.65
CA SER A 59 -55.52 -23.48 -7.03
C SER A 59 -55.73 -23.78 -8.51
N GLY A 60 -56.50 -24.83 -8.81
CA GLY A 60 -56.60 -25.36 -10.17
C GLY A 60 -55.23 -25.81 -10.72
N ASN A 61 -54.82 -25.24 -11.85
CA ASN A 61 -53.53 -25.51 -12.49
C ASN A 61 -52.40 -24.58 -12.00
N GLU A 62 -52.69 -23.64 -11.10
CA GLU A 62 -51.72 -22.65 -10.65
C GLU A 62 -51.11 -22.98 -9.29
N LEU A 63 -49.84 -22.61 -9.16
CA LEU A 63 -49.04 -22.77 -7.96
C LEU A 63 -49.13 -21.46 -7.17
N VAL A 64 -49.83 -21.47 -6.03
CA VAL A 64 -50.08 -20.27 -5.21
C VAL A 64 -49.16 -20.29 -4.00
N ALA A 65 -48.33 -19.26 -3.83
CA ALA A 65 -47.39 -19.16 -2.72
C ALA A 65 -48.12 -19.02 -1.36
N THR A 66 -47.63 -19.71 -0.33
CA THR A 66 -48.07 -19.52 1.06
C THR A 66 -47.65 -18.14 1.59
N PRO A 67 -48.26 -17.63 2.68
CA PRO A 67 -47.81 -16.38 3.30
C PRO A 67 -46.31 -16.39 3.63
N LYS A 68 -45.78 -17.52 4.14
CA LYS A 68 -44.35 -17.68 4.42
C LYS A 68 -43.48 -17.60 3.15
N ALA A 69 -43.93 -18.19 2.06
CA ALA A 69 -43.24 -18.09 0.77
C ALA A 69 -43.29 -16.67 0.18
N GLN A 70 -44.39 -15.93 0.39
CA GLN A 70 -44.51 -14.52 0.00
C GLN A 70 -43.56 -13.62 0.83
N ASP A 71 -43.48 -13.84 2.14
CA ASP A 71 -42.52 -13.13 3.00
C ASP A 71 -41.07 -13.38 2.57
N LEU A 72 -40.75 -14.62 2.16
CA LEU A 72 -39.44 -14.96 1.62
C LEU A 72 -39.19 -14.30 0.27
N GLN A 73 -40.19 -14.21 -0.61
CA GLN A 73 -40.09 -13.53 -1.91
C GLN A 73 -39.64 -12.08 -1.80
N LEU A 74 -40.01 -11.40 -0.71
CA LEU A 74 -39.62 -10.00 -0.47
C LEU A 74 -38.16 -9.85 -0.03
N ARG A 75 -37.55 -10.87 0.58
CA ARG A 75 -36.22 -10.78 1.22
C ARG A 75 -35.13 -11.52 0.45
N LEU A 76 -35.51 -12.60 -0.23
CA LEU A 76 -34.61 -13.52 -0.91
C LEU A 76 -33.80 -12.88 -2.06
N PRO A 77 -34.36 -11.97 -2.90
CA PRO A 77 -33.61 -11.35 -3.99
C PRO A 77 -32.36 -10.61 -3.50
N ALA A 78 -32.51 -9.68 -2.56
CA ALA A 78 -31.40 -8.88 -2.05
C ALA A 78 -30.28 -9.72 -1.41
N MET A 79 -30.64 -10.84 -0.78
CA MET A 79 -29.65 -11.77 -0.20
C MET A 79 -28.89 -12.54 -1.29
N LEU A 80 -29.58 -13.02 -2.32
CA LEU A 80 -28.93 -13.70 -3.46
C LEU A 80 -28.06 -12.73 -4.25
N ASP A 81 -28.49 -11.48 -4.43
CA ASP A 81 -27.70 -10.41 -5.06
C ASP A 81 -26.45 -10.10 -4.23
N GLY A 82 -26.54 -10.07 -2.90
CA GLY A 82 -25.38 -9.92 -2.03
C GLY A 82 -24.38 -11.07 -2.17
N ILE A 83 -24.84 -12.31 -2.27
CA ILE A 83 -23.99 -13.48 -2.52
C ILE A 83 -23.34 -13.39 -3.90
N LEU A 84 -24.13 -13.02 -4.92
CA LEU A 84 -23.64 -12.81 -6.28
C LEU A 84 -22.55 -11.73 -6.32
N ALA A 85 -22.74 -10.62 -5.60
CA ALA A 85 -21.74 -9.55 -5.51
C ALA A 85 -20.43 -10.04 -4.85
N MET A 86 -20.50 -10.95 -3.88
CA MET A 86 -19.31 -11.53 -3.24
C MET A 86 -18.52 -12.48 -4.14
N ILE A 87 -19.19 -13.19 -5.06
CA ILE A 87 -18.54 -14.19 -5.94
C ILE A 87 -18.23 -13.63 -7.34
N SER A 88 -18.85 -12.52 -7.72
CA SER A 88 -18.57 -11.85 -8.98
C SER A 88 -17.24 -11.12 -8.85
N VAL A 89 -16.22 -11.57 -9.59
CA VAL A 89 -14.99 -10.80 -9.79
C VAL A 89 -15.35 -9.60 -10.67
N GLY A 90 -15.80 -8.52 -10.06
CA GLY A 90 -16.05 -7.27 -10.75
C GLY A 90 -14.77 -6.74 -11.40
N VAL A 91 -14.91 -5.98 -12.48
CA VAL A 91 -13.80 -5.17 -13.00
C VAL A 91 -13.46 -4.16 -11.90
N PHE A 92 -12.20 -4.14 -11.48
CA PHE A 92 -11.74 -3.20 -10.47
C PHE A 92 -11.91 -1.76 -10.97
N ASP A 93 -12.67 -0.96 -10.22
CA ASP A 93 -12.85 0.47 -10.45
C ASP A 93 -12.29 1.26 -9.25
N PRO A 94 -11.16 1.98 -9.42
CA PRO A 94 -10.58 2.81 -8.38
C PRO A 94 -11.55 3.85 -7.80
N ALA A 95 -12.47 4.37 -8.63
CA ALA A 95 -13.37 5.46 -8.22
C ALA A 95 -14.40 5.01 -7.19
N SER A 96 -14.77 3.73 -7.22
CA SER A 96 -15.71 3.10 -6.28
C SER A 96 -15.04 2.45 -5.06
N HIS A 97 -13.71 2.32 -5.07
CA HIS A 97 -13.00 1.62 -4.01
C HIS A 97 -12.98 2.44 -2.73
N VAL A 98 -13.34 1.81 -1.61
CA VAL A 98 -13.30 2.40 -0.27
C VAL A 98 -12.44 1.52 0.61
N GLY A 99 -11.39 2.09 1.19
CA GLY A 99 -10.45 1.32 2.00
C GLY A 99 -9.26 2.15 2.48
N GLU A 100 -8.52 1.58 3.41
CA GLU A 100 -7.25 2.11 3.89
C GLU A 100 -6.10 1.32 3.27
N ILE A 101 -5.04 2.02 2.86
CA ILE A 101 -3.80 1.43 2.36
C ILE A 101 -2.66 1.95 3.24
N THR A 102 -1.89 1.02 3.80
CA THR A 102 -0.81 1.35 4.74
C THR A 102 0.55 1.25 4.06
N ILE A 103 1.32 2.33 4.11
CA ILE A 103 2.62 2.46 3.45
C ILE A 103 3.68 2.86 4.49
N ALA A 104 4.71 2.05 4.64
CA ALA A 104 5.92 2.45 5.35
C ALA A 104 6.87 3.17 4.37
N VAL A 105 7.30 4.39 4.68
CA VAL A 105 8.17 5.18 3.80
C VAL A 105 9.06 6.15 4.60
N PRO A 106 10.35 6.29 4.25
CA PRO A 106 11.24 7.27 4.88
C PRO A 106 10.71 8.70 4.74
N GLU A 107 10.78 9.50 5.81
CA GLU A 107 10.20 10.86 5.84
C GLU A 107 10.68 11.74 4.68
N PHE A 108 11.98 11.70 4.38
CA PHE A 108 12.57 12.49 3.30
C PHE A 108 11.96 12.16 1.92
N PHE A 109 11.54 10.91 1.71
CA PHE A 109 10.93 10.50 0.45
C PHE A 109 9.42 10.75 0.45
N ALA A 110 8.77 10.53 1.61
CA ALA A 110 7.34 10.70 1.81
C ALA A 110 6.86 12.11 1.43
N ILE A 111 7.59 13.15 1.83
CA ILE A 111 7.24 14.55 1.52
C ILE A 111 7.07 14.78 0.01
N SER A 112 7.90 14.13 -0.80
CA SER A 112 7.89 14.30 -2.26
C SER A 112 6.95 13.34 -2.98
N LEU A 113 6.76 12.12 -2.46
CA LEU A 113 5.94 11.08 -3.07
C LEU A 113 4.47 11.20 -2.66
N VAL A 114 4.19 11.22 -1.35
CA VAL A 114 2.84 11.09 -0.79
C VAL A 114 1.98 12.28 -1.16
N SER A 115 2.55 13.50 -1.11
CA SER A 115 1.82 14.73 -1.47
C SER A 115 1.28 14.69 -2.90
N ARG A 116 2.12 14.29 -3.87
CA ARG A 116 1.75 14.14 -5.28
C ARG A 116 0.83 12.95 -5.54
N LEU A 117 1.06 11.86 -4.81
CA LEU A 117 0.19 10.69 -4.90
C LEU A 117 -1.23 11.07 -4.46
N ILE A 118 -1.38 11.77 -3.32
CA ILE A 118 -2.69 12.24 -2.84
C ILE A 118 -3.33 13.25 -3.80
N GLU A 119 -2.55 14.15 -4.41
CA GLU A 119 -3.05 15.07 -5.44
C GLU A 119 -3.77 14.30 -6.57
N SER A 120 -3.15 13.23 -7.08
CA SER A 120 -3.76 12.34 -8.09
C SER A 120 -4.93 11.54 -7.53
N LEU A 121 -4.73 10.84 -6.41
CA LEU A 121 -5.70 9.90 -5.83
C LEU A 121 -7.00 10.58 -5.41
N SER A 122 -6.95 11.84 -4.97
CA SER A 122 -8.13 12.61 -4.59
C SER A 122 -9.18 12.73 -5.70
N VAL A 123 -8.76 12.63 -6.97
CA VAL A 123 -9.64 12.68 -8.14
C VAL A 123 -10.06 11.29 -8.59
N VAL A 124 -9.11 10.35 -8.68
CA VAL A 124 -9.34 9.04 -9.32
C VAL A 124 -9.79 7.94 -8.37
N ALA A 125 -9.55 8.07 -7.07
CA ALA A 125 -9.91 7.09 -6.04
C ALA A 125 -10.24 7.79 -4.71
N PRO A 126 -11.33 8.60 -4.66
CA PRO A 126 -11.63 9.45 -3.51
C PRO A 126 -11.97 8.70 -2.22
N GLY A 127 -12.33 7.42 -2.31
CA GLY A 127 -12.61 6.56 -1.14
C GLY A 127 -11.38 5.90 -0.53
N VAL A 128 -10.20 6.04 -1.14
CA VAL A 128 -8.94 5.45 -0.65
C VAL A 128 -8.29 6.40 0.35
N VAL A 129 -7.99 5.88 1.55
CA VAL A 129 -7.21 6.57 2.58
C VAL A 129 -5.79 6.00 2.60
N LEU A 130 -4.77 6.86 2.54
CA LEU A 130 -3.39 6.44 2.75
C LEU A 130 -2.96 6.67 4.20
N SER A 131 -2.52 5.59 4.83
CA SER A 131 -1.91 5.60 6.17
C SER A 131 -0.41 5.47 6.01
N VAL A 132 0.34 6.46 6.49
CA VAL A 132 1.78 6.58 6.20
C VAL A 132 2.57 6.59 7.50
N SER A 133 3.61 5.75 7.56
CA SER A 133 4.52 5.68 8.71
C SER A 133 5.98 5.62 8.27
N SER A 134 6.89 6.09 9.12
CA SER A 134 8.34 5.99 8.91
C SER A 134 9.02 5.01 9.88
N ASP A 135 8.22 4.27 10.65
CA ASP A 135 8.66 3.32 11.67
C ASP A 135 8.01 1.96 11.36
N THR A 136 8.81 0.89 11.37
CA THR A 136 8.34 -0.50 11.22
C THR A 136 9.11 -1.39 12.19
N ASP A 137 8.45 -2.40 12.73
CA ASP A 137 9.11 -3.38 13.57
C ASP A 137 9.89 -4.41 12.76
N SER A 138 9.28 -4.83 11.65
CA SER A 138 9.84 -5.74 10.67
C SER A 138 9.01 -5.61 9.40
N VAL A 139 9.61 -5.03 8.35
CA VAL A 139 8.95 -4.86 7.04
C VAL A 139 8.40 -6.19 6.54
N GLU A 140 9.18 -7.26 6.61
CA GLU A 140 8.78 -8.57 6.08
C GLU A 140 7.58 -9.14 6.81
N ARG A 141 7.60 -9.11 8.15
CA ARG A 141 6.52 -9.62 8.98
C ARG A 141 5.25 -8.80 8.79
N GLU A 142 5.35 -7.48 8.81
CA GLU A 142 4.19 -6.58 8.71
C GLU A 142 3.55 -6.63 7.32
N LEU A 143 4.34 -6.77 6.25
CA LEU A 143 3.82 -7.00 4.90
C LEU A 143 3.11 -8.36 4.79
N ALA A 144 3.67 -9.42 5.40
CA ALA A 144 3.09 -10.76 5.38
C ALA A 144 1.77 -10.84 6.19
N GLU A 145 1.71 -10.19 7.35
CA GLU A 145 0.54 -10.11 8.23
C GLU A 145 -0.55 -9.15 7.73
N GLY A 146 -0.23 -8.30 6.75
CA GLY A 146 -1.14 -7.29 6.21
C GLY A 146 -1.34 -6.07 7.09
N ILE A 147 -0.39 -5.81 7.99
CA ILE A 147 -0.26 -4.53 8.71
C ILE A 147 0.23 -3.45 7.74
N LEU A 148 1.13 -3.83 6.83
CA LEU A 148 1.58 -3.01 5.71
C LEU A 148 1.08 -3.61 4.39
N ASP A 149 0.67 -2.73 3.48
CA ASP A 149 0.40 -3.10 2.09
C ASP A 149 1.65 -2.88 1.24
N PHE A 150 2.39 -1.81 1.53
CA PHE A 150 3.65 -1.47 0.88
C PHE A 150 4.69 -0.98 1.87
N ALA A 151 5.96 -1.15 1.52
CA ALA A 151 7.05 -0.44 2.15
C ALA A 151 7.99 0.12 1.09
N ILE A 152 8.58 1.28 1.35
CA ILE A 152 9.64 1.86 0.52
C ILE A 152 10.90 1.87 1.38
N ASP A 153 11.94 1.20 0.91
CA ASP A 153 13.20 1.09 1.63
C ASP A 153 14.36 0.98 0.64
N ILE A 154 15.59 0.94 1.16
CA ILE A 154 16.75 0.59 0.35
C ILE A 154 16.70 -0.84 -0.12
N ASP A 155 17.19 -1.06 -1.34
CA ASP A 155 17.38 -2.39 -1.88
C ASP A 155 18.33 -3.21 -1.01
N LYS A 156 17.86 -4.35 -0.55
CA LYS A 156 18.58 -5.26 0.36
C LYS A 156 18.02 -6.68 0.22
N PRO A 157 18.80 -7.71 0.58
CA PRO A 157 18.29 -9.08 0.59
C PRO A 157 17.09 -9.21 1.53
N LEU A 158 15.96 -9.68 0.99
CA LEU A 158 14.72 -9.97 1.70
C LEU A 158 14.26 -11.40 1.37
N GLY A 159 13.27 -11.90 2.12
CA GLY A 159 12.67 -13.21 1.88
C GLY A 159 12.05 -13.32 0.48
N MET A 160 11.96 -14.56 -0.01
CA MET A 160 11.49 -14.84 -1.38
C MET A 160 10.05 -14.43 -1.65
N ASP A 161 9.27 -14.08 -0.62
CA ASP A 161 7.86 -13.70 -0.72
C ASP A 161 7.62 -12.20 -0.86
N ILE A 162 8.70 -11.42 -0.96
CA ILE A 162 8.66 -9.98 -1.18
C ILE A 162 9.23 -9.68 -2.55
N GLU A 163 8.43 -8.98 -3.37
CA GLU A 163 8.92 -8.38 -4.60
C GLU A 163 9.46 -6.99 -4.27
N ALA A 164 10.64 -6.69 -4.83
CA ALA A 164 11.25 -5.37 -4.77
C ALA A 164 11.19 -4.74 -6.15
N THR A 165 10.30 -3.76 -6.34
CA THR A 165 10.21 -2.97 -7.57
C THR A 165 11.14 -1.77 -7.48
N HIS A 166 12.07 -1.62 -8.42
CA HIS A 166 12.94 -0.46 -8.50
C HIS A 166 12.12 0.84 -8.59
N LEU A 167 12.45 1.82 -7.74
CA LEU A 167 11.86 3.14 -7.80
C LEU A 167 12.84 4.14 -8.39
N VAL A 168 13.98 4.34 -7.73
CA VAL A 168 14.98 5.34 -8.16
C VAL A 168 16.30 5.17 -7.42
N ASN A 169 17.37 5.66 -8.05
CA ASN A 169 18.74 5.68 -7.54
C ASN A 169 19.11 7.06 -7.01
N TYR A 170 19.81 7.11 -5.89
CA TYR A 170 20.31 8.34 -5.28
C TYR A 170 21.80 8.27 -5.09
N SER A 171 22.49 9.38 -5.33
CA SER A 171 23.87 9.51 -4.92
C SER A 171 23.95 10.24 -3.57
N PRO A 172 24.86 9.84 -2.68
CA PRO A 172 25.10 10.59 -1.46
C PRO A 172 25.62 12.00 -1.79
N SER A 173 25.33 12.95 -0.92
CA SER A 173 25.77 14.34 -1.03
C SER A 173 25.99 14.94 0.35
N ILE A 174 26.74 16.03 0.39
CA ILE A 174 26.98 16.80 1.62
C ILE A 174 26.07 18.03 1.60
N TRP A 175 25.18 18.10 2.59
CA TRP A 175 24.23 19.20 2.78
C TRP A 175 24.78 20.14 3.84
N MET A 176 24.65 21.44 3.57
CA MET A 176 25.09 22.53 4.43
C MET A 176 24.17 23.73 4.23
N ARG A 177 24.17 24.70 5.16
CA ARG A 177 23.49 25.98 4.91
C ARG A 177 24.13 26.75 3.76
N GLU A 178 23.38 27.62 3.11
CA GLU A 178 23.83 28.43 1.97
C GLU A 178 25.08 29.26 2.29
N GLY A 179 25.15 29.91 3.46
CA GLY A 179 26.32 30.70 3.86
C GLY A 179 27.46 29.90 4.52
N HIS A 180 27.51 28.58 4.34
CA HIS A 180 28.57 27.74 4.90
C HIS A 180 29.93 28.06 4.23
N PRO A 181 31.07 28.08 4.94
CA PRO A 181 32.38 28.37 4.34
C PRO A 181 32.73 27.49 3.12
N LEU A 182 32.30 26.23 3.14
CA LEU A 182 32.50 25.28 2.03
C LEU A 182 31.47 25.42 0.88
N ALA A 183 30.46 26.28 1.00
CA ALA A 183 29.40 26.39 0.00
C ALA A 183 29.87 27.03 -1.32
N GLU A 184 30.85 27.93 -1.26
CA GLU A 184 31.42 28.60 -2.44
C GLU A 184 32.44 27.75 -3.20
N GLN A 185 33.00 26.71 -2.56
CA GLN A 185 34.01 25.84 -3.16
C GLN A 185 33.41 24.94 -4.25
N HIS A 186 34.12 24.73 -5.36
CA HIS A 186 33.62 23.89 -6.45
C HIS A 186 33.54 22.41 -6.06
N SER A 187 34.57 21.89 -5.39
CA SER A 187 34.65 20.56 -4.81
C SER A 187 35.09 20.65 -3.34
N ILE A 188 34.82 19.61 -2.56
CA ILE A 188 35.16 19.50 -1.14
C ILE A 188 35.89 18.18 -0.91
N SER A 189 36.94 18.20 -0.09
CA SER A 189 37.71 17.01 0.30
C SER A 189 37.19 16.39 1.60
N LEU A 190 37.57 15.13 1.88
CA LEU A 190 37.25 14.49 3.16
C LEU A 190 37.84 15.26 4.35
N ASP A 191 39.06 15.80 4.20
CA ASP A 191 39.74 16.52 5.28
C ASP A 191 38.99 17.80 5.67
N GLU A 192 38.59 18.60 4.68
CA GLU A 192 37.83 19.83 4.91
C GLU A 192 36.48 19.57 5.58
N ILE A 193 35.73 18.55 5.14
CA ILE A 193 34.43 18.28 5.76
C ILE A 193 34.55 17.76 7.20
N LEU A 194 35.66 17.10 7.55
CA LEU A 194 35.88 16.56 8.89
C LEU A 194 36.25 17.63 9.92
N GLU A 195 36.59 18.85 9.51
CA GLU A 195 36.78 20.00 10.40
C GLU A 195 35.46 20.46 11.04
N TYR A 196 34.32 20.10 10.45
CA TYR A 196 32.99 20.53 10.87
C TYR A 196 32.22 19.42 11.60
N PRO A 197 31.34 19.79 12.54
CA PRO A 197 30.44 18.83 13.16
C PRO A 197 29.36 18.34 12.19
N PHE A 198 28.85 17.12 12.40
CA PHE A 198 27.81 16.54 11.55
C PHE A 198 26.46 16.42 12.28
N VAL A 199 25.39 16.63 11.53
CA VAL A 199 24.06 16.09 11.83
C VAL A 199 23.96 14.70 11.20
N GLN A 200 23.74 13.69 12.03
CA GLN A 200 23.44 12.33 11.58
C GLN A 200 21.93 12.14 11.51
N TYR A 201 21.38 12.20 10.31
CA TYR A 201 20.00 11.82 10.01
C TYR A 201 19.93 10.32 9.63
N TYR A 202 19.06 9.55 10.30
CA TYR A 202 18.81 8.17 9.90
C TYR A 202 17.82 8.14 8.74
N LEU A 203 18.36 7.95 7.53
CA LEU A 203 17.60 7.87 6.27
C LEU A 203 16.70 6.62 6.18
N LEU A 204 16.94 5.61 7.02
CA LEU A 204 16.25 4.32 6.97
C LEU A 204 15.35 4.16 8.18
N ILE A 205 14.35 3.30 8.03
CA ILE A 205 13.47 2.88 9.12
C ILE A 205 14.32 2.21 10.20
N ALA A 206 14.59 2.93 11.29
CA ALA A 206 15.47 2.50 12.35
C ALA A 206 14.79 2.74 13.71
N LYS A 207 14.56 1.66 14.46
CA LYS A 207 13.88 1.70 15.76
C LYS A 207 14.55 2.59 16.81
N ARG A 208 15.88 2.70 16.78
CA ARG A 208 16.64 3.44 17.80
C ARG A 208 17.74 4.29 17.18
N VAL A 209 17.74 5.55 17.59
CA VAL A 209 18.75 6.56 17.26
C VAL A 209 19.75 6.58 18.41
N SER A 210 21.04 6.39 18.12
CA SER A 210 22.10 6.50 19.12
C SER A 210 23.37 7.01 18.49
N ALA A 211 24.05 7.95 19.14
CA ALA A 211 25.37 8.41 18.71
C ALA A 211 26.41 7.28 18.64
N ARG A 212 26.17 6.18 19.37
CA ARG A 212 27.01 4.97 19.38
C ARG A 212 26.77 4.05 18.19
N THR A 213 25.67 4.22 17.45
CA THR A 213 25.34 3.40 16.29
C THR A 213 25.98 3.99 15.04
N ASP A 214 26.87 3.22 14.41
CA ASP A 214 27.55 3.62 13.17
C ASP A 214 26.61 3.59 11.97
N ALA A 215 26.44 4.75 11.33
CA ALA A 215 25.86 4.83 10.00
C ALA A 215 26.83 4.28 8.95
N ARG A 216 26.34 4.09 7.73
CA ARG A 216 27.17 3.66 6.59
C ARG A 216 28.41 4.54 6.41
N PHE A 217 28.24 5.86 6.52
CA PHE A 217 29.34 6.82 6.45
C PHE A 217 30.37 6.62 7.58
N ASP A 218 29.92 6.37 8.82
CA ASP A 218 30.84 6.11 9.95
C ASP A 218 31.68 4.85 9.74
N LYS A 219 31.07 3.79 9.17
CA LYS A 219 31.78 2.56 8.82
C LYS A 219 32.85 2.81 7.75
N THR A 220 32.56 3.62 6.74
CA THR A 220 33.55 4.02 5.73
C THR A 220 34.70 4.82 6.35
N LEU A 221 34.40 5.85 7.16
CA LEU A 221 35.43 6.63 7.85
C LEU A 221 36.33 5.77 8.72
N ARG A 222 35.74 4.81 9.45
CA ARG A 222 36.48 3.88 10.32
C ARG A 222 37.46 3.01 9.53
N LYS A 223 37.08 2.53 8.33
CA LYS A 223 37.98 1.77 7.45
C LYS A 223 39.18 2.59 7.00
N LEU A 224 39.02 3.91 6.91
CA LEU A 224 40.08 4.87 6.59
C LEU A 224 40.86 5.36 7.83
N GLY A 225 40.57 4.83 9.02
CA GLY A 225 41.19 5.30 10.28
C GLY A 225 40.73 6.69 10.72
N ARG A 226 39.67 7.23 10.13
CA ARG A 226 39.13 8.57 10.40
C ARG A 226 37.87 8.50 11.27
N LYS A 227 37.54 9.61 11.91
CA LYS A 227 36.31 9.81 12.69
C LYS A 227 35.80 11.23 12.45
N ARG A 228 34.49 11.41 12.50
CA ARG A 228 33.82 12.71 12.48
C ARG A 228 33.27 13.06 13.85
N THR A 229 33.10 14.35 14.09
CA THR A 229 32.35 14.86 15.24
C THR A 229 30.86 14.90 14.88
N LYS A 230 29.98 14.45 15.78
CA LYS A 230 28.52 14.50 15.60
C LYS A 230 27.95 15.50 16.60
N ALA A 231 27.30 16.56 16.13
CA ALA A 231 26.59 17.52 16.99
C ALA A 231 25.15 17.09 17.27
N LEU A 232 24.51 16.42 16.31
CA LEU A 232 23.13 15.93 16.44
C LEU A 232 23.01 14.55 15.80
N VAL A 233 22.16 13.71 16.40
CA VAL A 233 21.74 12.44 15.83
C VAL A 233 20.23 12.35 15.95
N THR A 234 19.50 12.22 14.85
CA THR A 234 18.03 12.27 14.85
C THR A 234 17.41 11.42 13.73
N LYS A 235 16.14 11.06 13.91
CA LYS A 235 15.26 10.51 12.87
C LYS A 235 14.21 11.52 12.37
N GLN A 236 14.15 12.70 13.00
CA GLN A 236 13.20 13.75 12.63
C GLN A 236 13.81 14.61 11.53
N PHE A 237 13.27 14.51 10.32
CA PHE A 237 13.80 15.20 9.16
C PHE A 237 13.81 16.73 9.34
N MET A 238 12.70 17.29 9.83
CA MET A 238 12.57 18.74 10.06
C MET A 238 13.60 19.26 11.07
N THR A 239 13.84 18.51 12.16
CA THR A 239 14.87 18.87 13.15
C THR A 239 16.28 18.84 12.55
N ALA A 240 16.58 17.85 11.71
CA ALA A 240 17.86 17.79 11.00
C ALA A 240 18.04 18.98 10.06
N MET A 241 17.02 19.28 9.24
CA MET A 241 17.01 20.39 8.29
C MET A 241 17.19 21.75 8.98
N GLU A 242 16.44 22.00 10.05
CA GLU A 242 16.53 23.25 10.81
C GLU A 242 17.89 23.42 11.51
N THR A 243 18.48 22.31 11.96
CA THR A 243 19.82 22.35 12.58
C THR A 243 20.88 22.72 11.55
N ILE A 244 20.82 22.16 10.34
CA ILE A 244 21.78 22.45 9.27
C ILE A 244 21.61 23.87 8.77
N SER A 245 20.37 24.34 8.56
CA SER A 245 20.11 25.70 8.06
C SER A 245 20.62 26.79 9.01
N ARG A 246 20.69 26.51 10.32
CA ARG A 246 21.10 27.46 11.37
C ARG A 246 22.52 27.31 11.89
N SER A 247 23.29 26.32 11.43
CA SER A 247 24.63 26.06 11.97
C SER A 247 25.65 25.75 10.89
N ASN A 248 26.92 25.63 11.28
CA ASN A 248 27.97 25.11 10.40
C ASN A 248 28.04 23.57 10.45
N CYS A 249 26.95 22.90 10.81
CA CYS A 249 26.92 21.44 10.73
C CYS A 249 26.74 20.97 9.29
N LEU A 250 27.39 19.85 8.97
CA LEU A 250 27.22 19.14 7.72
C LEU A 250 26.28 17.95 7.88
N MET A 251 25.59 17.55 6.83
CA MET A 251 24.81 16.31 6.82
C MET A 251 25.10 15.51 5.57
N VAL A 252 25.31 14.21 5.74
CA VAL A 252 25.32 13.26 4.62
C VAL A 252 23.89 12.86 4.34
N ALA A 253 23.39 13.20 3.15
CA ALA A 253 22.03 12.89 2.74
C ALA A 253 21.97 12.53 1.25
N ALA A 254 20.88 11.89 0.86
CA ALA A 254 20.63 11.51 -0.53
C ALA A 254 20.36 12.77 -1.39
N ARG A 255 21.01 12.89 -2.54
CA ARG A 255 20.67 13.90 -3.55
C ARG A 255 19.55 13.35 -4.43
N TYR A 256 18.39 14.02 -4.46
CA TYR A 256 17.26 13.59 -5.28
C TYR A 256 16.64 14.70 -6.12
N GLY A 257 17.20 14.97 -7.30
CA GLY A 257 16.66 15.99 -8.21
C GLY A 257 16.41 17.35 -7.54
N HIS A 258 15.60 18.19 -8.20
CA HIS A 258 15.04 19.37 -7.57
C HIS A 258 13.87 18.94 -6.69
N THR A 259 14.07 18.94 -5.38
CA THR A 259 13.03 18.60 -4.39
C THR A 259 12.48 19.85 -3.74
N ILE A 260 11.29 19.72 -3.14
CA ILE A 260 10.62 20.76 -2.35
C ILE A 260 11.59 21.36 -1.31
N GLU A 261 12.53 20.56 -0.79
CA GLU A 261 13.53 21.04 0.15
C GLU A 261 14.40 22.20 -0.37
N GLU A 262 14.72 22.25 -1.67
CA GLU A 262 15.52 23.33 -2.26
C GLU A 262 14.78 24.67 -2.26
N ASN A 263 13.45 24.64 -2.36
CA ASN A 263 12.61 25.84 -2.29
C ASN A 263 12.20 26.21 -0.86
N THR A 264 12.36 25.28 0.10
CA THR A 264 11.87 25.45 1.48
C THR A 264 12.97 25.85 2.45
N TYR A 265 14.21 25.35 2.25
CA TYR A 265 15.33 25.61 3.14
C TYR A 265 16.51 26.23 2.39
N PRO A 266 17.19 27.25 2.95
CA PRO A 266 18.38 27.87 2.37
C PRO A 266 19.60 26.97 2.57
N ILE A 267 19.64 25.84 1.85
CA ILE A 267 20.71 24.84 1.92
C ILE A 267 21.38 24.64 0.57
N VAL A 268 22.66 24.31 0.62
CA VAL A 268 23.50 23.97 -0.54
C VAL A 268 23.88 22.49 -0.46
N ARG A 269 23.88 21.83 -1.61
CA ARG A 269 24.22 20.42 -1.78
C ARG A 269 25.51 20.32 -2.58
N LYS A 270 26.57 19.83 -1.96
CA LYS A 270 27.83 19.51 -2.64
C LYS A 270 27.91 18.04 -2.99
N GLY A 271 28.65 17.73 -4.06
CA GLY A 271 28.99 16.37 -4.42
C GLY A 271 29.66 15.64 -3.25
N PHE A 272 29.54 14.32 -3.25
CA PHE A 272 30.29 13.52 -2.28
C PHE A 272 31.79 13.62 -2.61
N PRO A 273 32.69 13.72 -1.62
CA PRO A 273 34.12 13.84 -1.90
C PRO A 273 34.66 12.65 -2.71
N ASP A 274 35.45 12.94 -3.75
CA ASP A 274 36.01 11.91 -4.66
C ASP A 274 37.04 11.01 -3.97
N ASP A 275 37.68 11.51 -2.91
CA ASP A 275 38.64 10.79 -2.05
C ASP A 275 37.98 9.82 -1.06
N LEU A 276 36.63 9.76 -1.03
CA LEU A 276 35.86 8.83 -0.21
C LEU A 276 35.35 7.63 -1.03
N PRO A 277 35.71 6.39 -0.67
CA PRO A 277 35.12 5.20 -1.28
C PRO A 277 33.63 5.12 -0.95
N HIS A 278 32.77 5.25 -1.95
CA HIS A 278 31.32 5.11 -1.82
C HIS A 278 30.75 4.22 -2.91
N GLU A 279 29.66 3.48 -2.62
CA GLU A 279 28.84 2.98 -3.75
C GLU A 279 28.21 4.21 -4.39
N GLN A 280 28.33 4.28 -5.72
CA GLN A 280 27.94 5.45 -6.50
C GLN A 280 26.44 5.76 -6.38
N THR A 281 25.63 4.75 -6.03
CA THR A 281 24.18 4.88 -5.92
C THR A 281 23.61 4.04 -4.77
N ILE A 282 22.57 4.57 -4.14
CA ILE A 282 21.67 3.89 -3.20
C ILE A 282 20.35 3.73 -3.94
N THR A 283 19.88 2.51 -4.08
CA THR A 283 18.62 2.19 -4.75
C THR A 283 17.48 2.18 -3.73
N LEU A 284 16.43 2.96 -3.97
CA LEU A 284 15.15 2.75 -3.27
C LEU A 284 14.25 1.85 -4.10
N VAL A 285 13.53 0.98 -3.39
CA VAL A 285 12.60 0.00 -3.96
C VAL A 285 11.25 0.09 -3.26
N LEU A 286 10.18 -0.21 -4.00
CA LEU A 286 8.85 -0.49 -3.47
C LEU A 286 8.77 -1.98 -3.19
N LEU A 287 8.54 -2.31 -1.93
CA LEU A 287 8.41 -3.66 -1.41
C LEU A 287 6.93 -4.03 -1.31
N GLN A 288 6.57 -5.17 -1.89
CA GLN A 288 5.22 -5.72 -1.89
C GLN A 288 5.28 -7.21 -1.57
N HIS A 289 4.37 -7.72 -0.75
CA HIS A 289 4.28 -9.15 -0.47
C HIS A 289 3.42 -9.90 -1.50
N LYS A 290 3.83 -11.12 -1.87
CA LYS A 290 3.13 -12.00 -2.84
C LYS A 290 1.63 -12.15 -2.61
N ARG A 291 1.18 -12.10 -1.35
CA ARG A 291 -0.26 -12.15 -0.96
C ARG A 291 -1.13 -11.12 -1.71
N THR A 292 -0.52 -10.03 -2.17
CA THR A 292 -1.23 -8.90 -2.79
C THR A 292 -1.00 -8.77 -4.29
N PHE A 293 -0.22 -9.65 -4.92
CA PHE A 293 0.15 -9.50 -6.34
C PHE A 293 -1.02 -9.64 -7.30
N GLU A 294 -2.05 -10.40 -6.92
CA GLU A 294 -3.26 -10.54 -7.72
C GLU A 294 -4.36 -9.57 -7.26
N SER A 295 -4.09 -8.74 -6.25
CA SER A 295 -5.07 -7.77 -5.76
C SER A 295 -5.13 -6.57 -6.70
N PRO A 296 -6.29 -6.29 -7.33
CA PRO A 296 -6.37 -5.23 -8.33
C PRO A 296 -6.02 -3.84 -7.81
N ILE A 297 -6.43 -3.52 -6.57
CA ILE A 297 -6.11 -2.24 -5.92
C ILE A 297 -4.59 -2.08 -5.70
N HIS A 298 -3.90 -3.16 -5.32
CA HIS A 298 -2.46 -3.11 -5.10
C HIS A 298 -1.70 -2.95 -6.41
N CYS A 299 -2.05 -3.72 -7.45
CA CYS A 299 -1.44 -3.59 -8.78
C CYS A 299 -1.63 -2.18 -9.37
N TRP A 300 -2.84 -1.64 -9.21
CA TRP A 300 -3.14 -0.29 -9.64
C TRP A 300 -2.33 0.75 -8.84
N LEU A 301 -2.21 0.62 -7.52
CA LEU A 301 -1.42 1.54 -6.70
C LEU A 301 0.08 1.48 -6.97
N VAL A 302 0.64 0.30 -7.26
CA VAL A 302 2.03 0.17 -7.74
C VAL A 302 2.24 1.03 -8.99
N SER A 303 1.28 0.99 -9.91
CA SER A 303 1.31 1.80 -11.14
C SER A 303 1.21 3.31 -10.85
N GLN A 304 0.39 3.72 -9.88
CA GLN A 304 0.31 5.13 -9.46
C GLN A 304 1.61 5.60 -8.79
N ILE A 305 2.17 4.82 -7.87
CA ILE A 305 3.41 5.15 -7.14
C ILE A 305 4.58 5.29 -8.13
N THR A 306 4.74 4.31 -9.01
CA THR A 306 5.81 4.33 -10.04
C THR A 306 5.62 5.47 -11.05
N GLY A 307 4.37 5.75 -11.47
CA GLY A 307 4.05 6.85 -12.37
C GLY A 307 4.41 8.24 -11.81
N VAL A 308 4.19 8.48 -10.51
CA VAL A 308 4.58 9.74 -9.84
C VAL A 308 6.10 9.95 -9.92
N ILE A 309 6.88 8.88 -9.85
CA ILE A 309 8.34 8.95 -9.85
C ILE A 309 8.88 9.18 -11.28
N MET A 310 8.32 8.48 -12.28
CA MET A 310 8.74 8.60 -13.68
C MET A 310 8.44 10.00 -14.27
N ASN A 311 7.30 10.59 -13.97
CA ASN A 311 6.96 11.95 -14.42
C ASN A 311 7.96 13.01 -13.92
N LYS A 312 8.63 12.75 -12.80
CA LYS A 312 9.66 13.61 -12.23
C LYS A 312 10.99 13.52 -12.98
N GLU A 313 11.28 12.39 -13.64
CA GLU A 313 12.46 12.25 -14.49
C GLU A 313 12.26 12.90 -15.86
N ALA A 314 11.05 12.83 -16.42
CA ALA A 314 10.72 13.47 -17.70
C ALA A 314 10.81 15.00 -17.65
N GLN A 315 10.43 15.63 -16.53
CA GLN A 315 10.59 17.07 -16.31
C GLN A 315 12.06 17.54 -16.16
N LYS A 316 13.04 16.62 -16.14
CA LYS A 316 14.48 16.97 -16.13
C LYS A 316 15.07 17.18 -17.53
N VAL A 317 14.36 16.79 -18.59
CA VAL A 317 14.85 16.80 -19.98
C VAL A 317 14.30 18.00 -20.78
N GLY A 318 13.43 18.81 -20.18
CA GLY A 318 12.82 20.00 -20.77
C GLY A 318 13.44 21.30 -20.29
#